data_AF-A0A840SQA1-F1
#
_entry.id   AF-A0A840SQA1-F1
#
_cell.length_a   1.000
_cell.length_b   1.000
_cell.length_c   1.000
_cell.angle_alpha   90.00
_cell.angle_beta   90.00
_cell.angle_gamma   90.00
#
_symmetry.space_group_name_H-M   'P 1'
#
loop_
_entity.id
_entity.type
_entity.pdbx_description
1 polymer ?
#
loop_
_entity_poly.entity_id
_entity_poly.type
_entity_poly.pdbx_seq_one_letter_code
_entity_poly.pdbx_strand_id
1 'polypeptide(L)'
;MSILAGNEPPRRVLLIINTKARSGAEAYDAIRARLDAAGVEVRRAETETAEDIAPAIRDAAGSVDAVIIGGGDGTISRAGVALMETGLPLGILPLGTANDLVRTLRLPDDPEAALDVILAGRKRQIDLGTVNGHPFFNVASLGLASDLARELSSGLKKRWGRLGYAMAALRALSKARRFSAWITEGDSTTRTKTMQIAVGNGVFYGGGTKVASDAAIDDGHLDLYSLEVSDVLKLALMVRTFRTGEHGAWHEVRTARGSEFEIRTRKPKPVNVDGELITETPIAVKVHPDAVTVYVADPERDPDYRASGGSGMGTSGGS
;
A
#
# COMPACT_ATOMS: atom_id res chain seq x y z
N MET A 1 -3.94 10.51 15.31
CA MET A 1 -5.00 10.06 14.39
C MET A 1 -6.26 10.87 14.61
N SER A 2 -6.66 11.69 13.63
CA SER A 2 -7.89 12.49 13.70
C SER A 2 -8.89 12.02 12.64
N ILE A 3 -10.05 11.51 13.07
CA ILE A 3 -11.18 11.24 12.17
C ILE A 3 -11.72 12.59 11.67
N LEU A 4 -12.05 12.68 10.37
CA LEU A 4 -12.65 13.90 9.83
C LEU A 4 -14.06 14.10 10.39
N ALA A 5 -14.42 15.34 10.72
CA ALA A 5 -15.78 15.67 11.17
C ALA A 5 -16.78 15.51 10.01
N GLY A 6 -17.96 14.93 10.29
CA GLY A 6 -19.02 14.71 9.30
C GLY A 6 -19.05 13.28 8.76
N ASN A 7 -19.68 12.37 9.50
CA ASN A 7 -19.88 10.96 9.13
C ASN A 7 -21.08 10.80 8.19
N GLU A 8 -21.02 11.44 7.02
CA GLU A 8 -22.08 11.27 6.03
C GLU A 8 -21.71 10.17 5.02
N PRO A 9 -22.61 9.20 4.78
CA PRO A 9 -22.45 8.25 3.69
C PRO A 9 -22.41 8.98 2.34
N PRO A 10 -21.72 8.42 1.34
CA PRO A 10 -21.78 8.97 -0.01
C PRO A 10 -23.19 8.83 -0.59
N ARG A 11 -23.64 9.82 -1.36
CA ARG A 11 -24.93 9.77 -2.07
C ARG A 11 -24.76 9.39 -3.54
N ARG A 12 -23.64 9.78 -4.14
CA ARG A 12 -23.27 9.45 -5.53
C ARG A 12 -21.86 8.90 -5.54
N VAL A 13 -21.65 7.73 -6.15
CA VAL A 13 -20.34 7.08 -6.17
C VAL A 13 -19.92 6.68 -7.57
N LEU A 14 -18.63 6.81 -7.86
CA LEU A 14 -18.00 6.13 -8.98
C LEU A 14 -17.57 4.73 -8.51
N LEU A 15 -18.17 3.67 -9.07
CA LEU A 15 -17.82 2.29 -8.77
C LEU A 15 -16.88 1.72 -9.85
N ILE A 16 -15.68 1.33 -9.42
CA ILE A 16 -14.63 0.75 -10.25
C ILE A 16 -14.34 -0.67 -9.77
N ILE A 17 -14.80 -1.69 -10.50
CA ILE A 17 -14.47 -3.09 -10.25
C ILE A 17 -14.11 -3.74 -11.59
N ASN A 18 -12.99 -4.46 -11.63
CA ASN A 18 -12.61 -5.19 -12.84
C ASN A 18 -13.55 -6.40 -13.05
N THR A 19 -14.48 -6.30 -14.00
CA THR A 19 -15.47 -7.34 -14.31
C THR A 19 -15.01 -8.37 -15.34
N LYS A 20 -13.74 -8.35 -15.78
CA LYS A 20 -13.23 -9.33 -16.78
C LYS A 20 -13.14 -10.76 -16.22
N ALA A 21 -13.09 -10.90 -14.90
CA ALA A 21 -13.23 -12.19 -14.23
C ALA A 21 -14.69 -12.41 -13.78
N ARG A 22 -15.18 -13.65 -13.87
CA ARG A 22 -16.54 -14.01 -13.42
C ARG A 22 -16.83 -13.55 -11.99
N SER A 23 -15.86 -13.74 -11.09
CA SER A 23 -15.95 -13.29 -9.70
C SER A 23 -16.05 -11.76 -9.56
N GLY A 24 -15.45 -11.00 -10.48
CA GLY A 24 -15.52 -9.53 -10.48
C GLY A 24 -16.87 -9.01 -10.95
N ALA A 25 -17.51 -9.68 -11.92
CA ALA A 25 -18.87 -9.35 -12.35
C ALA A 25 -19.89 -9.64 -11.25
N GLU A 26 -19.81 -10.82 -10.62
CA GLU A 26 -20.67 -11.20 -9.49
C GLU A 26 -20.51 -10.23 -8.31
N ALA A 27 -19.27 -9.85 -7.98
CA ALA A 27 -19.02 -8.85 -6.94
C ALA A 27 -19.59 -7.47 -7.30
N TYR A 28 -19.47 -7.04 -8.56
CA TYR A 28 -20.03 -5.77 -9.00
C TYR A 28 -21.55 -5.73 -8.83
N ASP A 29 -22.26 -6.76 -9.26
CA ASP A 29 -23.72 -6.80 -9.18
C ASP A 29 -24.21 -6.85 -7.72
N ALA A 30 -23.54 -7.61 -6.85
CA ALA A 30 -23.85 -7.67 -5.43
C ALA A 30 -23.66 -6.30 -4.74
N ILE A 31 -22.50 -5.67 -4.96
CA ILE A 31 -22.18 -4.35 -4.38
C ILE A 31 -23.13 -3.27 -4.91
N ARG A 32 -23.42 -3.28 -6.21
CA ARG A 32 -24.37 -2.35 -6.83
C ARG A 32 -25.76 -2.49 -6.20
N ALA A 33 -26.27 -3.71 -6.07
CA ALA A 33 -27.60 -3.94 -5.48
C ALA A 33 -27.68 -3.41 -4.04
N ARG A 34 -26.59 -3.53 -3.26
CA ARG A 34 -26.52 -2.99 -1.90
C ARG A 34 -26.45 -1.47 -1.86
N LEU A 35 -25.70 -0.84 -2.78
CA LEU A 35 -25.65 0.61 -2.93
C LEU A 35 -27.03 1.16 -3.32
N ASP A 36 -27.71 0.53 -4.28
CA ASP A 36 -29.07 0.90 -4.71
C ASP A 36 -30.06 0.78 -3.55
N ALA A 37 -30.00 -0.30 -2.75
CA ALA A 37 -30.84 -0.49 -1.56
C ALA A 37 -30.57 0.55 -0.45
N ALA A 38 -29.35 1.09 -0.40
CA ALA A 38 -28.97 2.19 0.50
C ALA A 38 -29.32 3.58 -0.06
N GLY A 39 -29.90 3.67 -1.27
CA GLY A 39 -30.25 4.92 -1.92
C GLY A 39 -29.05 5.69 -2.49
N VAL A 40 -27.93 4.99 -2.76
CA VAL A 40 -26.72 5.58 -3.32
C VAL A 40 -26.76 5.45 -4.84
N GLU A 41 -26.63 6.57 -5.56
CA GLU A 41 -26.55 6.59 -7.01
C GLU A 41 -25.17 6.08 -7.47
N VAL A 42 -25.17 5.04 -8.31
CA VAL A 42 -23.94 4.40 -8.78
C VAL A 42 -23.64 4.76 -10.24
N ARG A 43 -22.52 5.45 -10.46
CA ARG A 43 -21.90 5.61 -11.77
C ARG A 43 -20.86 4.51 -11.95
N ARG A 44 -20.97 3.73 -13.03
CA ARG A 44 -19.95 2.75 -13.39
C ARG A 44 -18.79 3.42 -14.14
N ALA A 45 -17.55 3.07 -13.81
CA ALA A 45 -16.43 3.38 -14.68
C ALA A 45 -16.24 2.28 -15.74
N GLU A 46 -16.03 2.69 -16.99
CA GLU A 46 -15.58 1.81 -18.06
C GLU A 46 -14.06 1.78 -18.05
N THR A 47 -13.48 0.81 -17.31
CA THR A 47 -12.03 0.61 -17.25
C THR A 47 -11.66 -0.71 -17.91
N GLU A 48 -10.80 -0.69 -18.93
CA GLU A 48 -10.27 -1.89 -19.55
C GLU A 48 -8.94 -2.32 -18.92
N THR A 49 -8.17 -1.35 -18.45
CA THR A 49 -6.83 -1.46 -17.92
C THR A 49 -6.71 -0.69 -16.60
N ALA A 50 -5.62 -0.89 -15.87
CA ALA A 50 -5.41 -0.18 -14.61
C ALA A 50 -5.08 1.31 -14.87
N GLU A 51 -4.58 1.63 -16.05
CA GLU A 51 -4.26 2.97 -16.54
C GLU A 51 -5.51 3.83 -16.77
N ASP A 52 -6.67 3.21 -16.99
CA ASP A 52 -7.95 3.91 -17.20
C ASP A 52 -8.55 4.47 -15.90
N ILE A 53 -8.07 4.00 -14.74
CA ILE A 53 -8.63 4.33 -13.43
C ILE A 53 -8.49 5.83 -13.12
N ALA A 54 -7.28 6.38 -13.24
CA ALA A 54 -7.05 7.80 -12.94
C ALA A 54 -7.85 8.74 -13.86
N PRO A 55 -7.87 8.56 -15.20
CA PRO A 55 -8.76 9.32 -16.08
C PRO A 55 -10.24 9.23 -15.69
N ALA A 56 -10.76 8.04 -15.37
CA ALA A 56 -12.16 7.86 -14.99
C ALA A 56 -12.52 8.60 -13.69
N ILE A 57 -11.62 8.63 -12.71
CA ILE A 57 -11.81 9.39 -11.46
C ILE A 57 -11.89 10.89 -11.75
N ARG A 58 -10.97 11.43 -12.56
CA ARG A 58 -10.96 12.85 -12.91
C ARG A 58 -12.23 13.27 -13.65
N ASP A 59 -12.68 12.45 -14.60
CA ASP A 59 -13.92 12.71 -15.35
C ASP A 59 -15.15 12.72 -14.45
N ALA A 60 -15.18 11.87 -13.42
CA ALA A 60 -16.31 11.77 -12.51
C ALA A 60 -16.33 12.86 -11.42
N ALA A 61 -15.25 13.58 -11.18
CA ALA A 61 -15.07 14.41 -9.97
C ALA A 61 -16.13 15.50 -9.74
N GLY A 62 -16.74 16.02 -10.80
CA GLY A 62 -17.86 16.97 -10.67
C GLY A 62 -19.24 16.34 -10.45
N SER A 63 -19.35 15.01 -10.54
CA SER A 63 -20.62 14.27 -10.60
C SER A 63 -20.84 13.27 -9.46
N VAL A 64 -19.80 12.96 -8.70
CA VAL A 64 -19.84 11.98 -7.60
C VAL A 64 -19.25 12.58 -6.32
N ASP A 65 -19.60 11.99 -5.18
CA ASP A 65 -19.14 12.43 -3.87
C ASP A 65 -18.03 11.51 -3.32
N ALA A 66 -17.80 10.34 -3.94
CA ALA A 66 -16.75 9.39 -3.57
C ALA A 66 -16.44 8.42 -4.73
N VAL A 67 -15.28 7.75 -4.62
CA VAL A 67 -14.87 6.66 -5.50
C VAL A 67 -14.83 5.37 -4.69
N ILE A 68 -15.46 4.30 -5.16
CA ILE A 68 -15.37 2.97 -4.59
C ILE A 68 -14.61 2.08 -5.57
N ILE A 69 -13.49 1.51 -5.13
CA ILE A 69 -12.64 0.64 -5.94
C ILE A 69 -12.61 -0.76 -5.35
N GLY A 70 -12.98 -1.75 -6.16
CA GLY A 70 -12.78 -3.16 -5.85
C GLY A 70 -11.66 -3.77 -6.68
N GLY A 71 -10.58 -4.15 -6.02
CA GLY A 71 -9.40 -4.73 -6.64
C GLY A 71 -8.33 -5.08 -5.60
N GLY A 72 -7.12 -5.37 -6.09
CA GLY A 72 -5.93 -5.51 -5.23
C GLY A 72 -5.13 -4.22 -5.16
N ASP A 73 -4.01 -4.26 -4.43
CA ASP A 73 -3.15 -3.10 -4.18
C ASP A 73 -2.68 -2.39 -5.46
N GLY A 74 -2.34 -3.15 -6.51
CA GLY A 74 -1.96 -2.59 -7.81
C GLY A 74 -3.09 -1.80 -8.50
N THR A 75 -4.34 -2.22 -8.34
CA THR A 75 -5.52 -1.49 -8.86
C THR A 75 -5.78 -0.23 -8.04
N ILE A 76 -5.70 -0.35 -6.71
CA ILE A 76 -5.97 0.76 -5.79
C ILE A 76 -4.90 1.86 -5.94
N SER A 77 -3.63 1.48 -6.06
CA SER A 77 -2.54 2.45 -6.21
C SER A 77 -2.71 3.36 -7.44
N ARG A 78 -3.25 2.85 -8.57
CA ARG A 78 -3.48 3.67 -9.77
C ARG A 78 -4.44 4.84 -9.55
N ALA A 79 -5.31 4.75 -8.56
CA ALA A 79 -6.21 5.84 -8.21
C ALA A 79 -5.52 6.95 -7.41
N GLY A 80 -4.39 6.66 -6.74
CA GLY A 80 -3.78 7.54 -5.74
C GLY A 80 -3.60 8.99 -6.20
N VAL A 81 -2.95 9.21 -7.35
CA VAL A 81 -2.74 10.57 -7.89
C VAL A 81 -4.05 11.28 -8.20
N ALA A 82 -5.01 10.59 -8.84
CA ALA A 82 -6.30 11.20 -9.17
C ALA A 82 -7.14 11.50 -7.92
N LEU A 83 -7.06 10.68 -6.88
CA LEU A 83 -7.72 10.93 -5.60
C LEU A 83 -7.10 12.15 -4.89
N MET A 84 -5.78 12.28 -4.91
CA MET A 84 -5.07 13.45 -4.40
C MET A 84 -5.45 14.73 -5.17
N GLU A 85 -5.54 14.66 -6.49
CA GLU A 85 -5.93 15.80 -7.35
C GLU A 85 -7.39 16.23 -7.12
N THR A 86 -8.31 15.27 -6.97
CA THR A 86 -9.76 15.54 -6.92
C THR A 86 -10.29 15.73 -5.50
N GLY A 87 -9.57 15.24 -4.49
CA GLY A 87 -10.02 15.22 -3.10
C GLY A 87 -11.19 14.26 -2.82
N LEU A 88 -11.58 13.42 -3.79
CA LEU A 88 -12.66 12.46 -3.60
C LEU A 88 -12.27 11.40 -2.57
N PRO A 89 -13.13 11.13 -1.56
CA PRO A 89 -12.93 10.02 -0.64
C PRO A 89 -12.91 8.66 -1.36
N LEU A 90 -11.96 7.81 -0.99
CA LEU A 90 -11.80 6.44 -1.48
C LEU A 90 -12.45 5.42 -0.54
N GLY A 91 -13.38 4.63 -1.08
CA GLY A 91 -13.85 3.38 -0.50
C GLY A 91 -13.13 2.19 -1.14
N ILE A 92 -12.69 1.23 -0.33
CA ILE A 92 -11.91 0.08 -0.79
C ILE A 92 -12.71 -1.20 -0.57
N LEU A 93 -12.85 -2.00 -1.62
CA LEU A 93 -13.41 -3.35 -1.55
C LEU A 93 -12.28 -4.37 -1.76
N PRO A 94 -12.00 -5.23 -0.77
CA PRO A 94 -10.90 -6.21 -0.77
C PRO A 94 -11.14 -7.35 -1.77
N LEU A 95 -10.93 -7.11 -3.07
CA LEU A 95 -11.08 -8.12 -4.13
C LEU A 95 -9.72 -8.67 -4.62
N GLY A 96 -8.61 -8.23 -4.03
CA GLY A 96 -7.26 -8.72 -4.30
C GLY A 96 -6.81 -9.85 -3.36
N THR A 97 -5.60 -10.36 -3.63
CA THR A 97 -5.02 -11.48 -2.86
C THR A 97 -4.24 -11.02 -1.62
N ALA A 98 -3.50 -9.91 -1.70
CA ALA A 98 -2.64 -9.41 -0.62
C ALA A 98 -3.42 -8.44 0.28
N ASN A 99 -4.01 -7.41 -0.34
CA ASN A 99 -4.82 -6.37 0.30
C ASN A 99 -4.05 -5.69 1.44
N ASP A 100 -2.80 -5.33 1.18
CA ASP A 100 -1.89 -4.76 2.17
C ASP A 100 -2.42 -3.42 2.71
N LEU A 101 -3.02 -2.59 1.84
CA LEU A 101 -3.64 -1.35 2.29
C LEU A 101 -4.87 -1.62 3.18
N VAL A 102 -5.73 -2.58 2.82
CA VAL A 102 -6.90 -2.98 3.64
C VAL A 102 -6.45 -3.41 5.04
N ARG A 103 -5.40 -4.23 5.15
CA ARG A 103 -4.80 -4.63 6.43
C ARG A 103 -4.26 -3.44 7.21
N THR A 104 -3.58 -2.52 6.54
CA THR A 104 -3.01 -1.30 7.15
C THR A 104 -4.11 -0.37 7.67
N LEU A 105 -5.21 -0.23 6.93
CA LEU A 105 -6.39 0.53 7.33
C LEU A 105 -7.30 -0.23 8.32
N ARG A 106 -7.00 -1.52 8.60
CA ARG A 106 -7.82 -2.44 9.40
C ARG A 106 -9.26 -2.54 8.90
N LEU A 107 -9.44 -2.53 7.59
CA LEU A 107 -10.72 -2.75 6.95
C LEU A 107 -11.08 -4.24 6.98
N PRO A 108 -12.38 -4.59 6.99
CA PRO A 108 -12.80 -5.98 6.84
C PRO A 108 -12.26 -6.60 5.55
N ASP A 109 -11.89 -7.88 5.60
CA ASP A 109 -11.47 -8.66 4.41
C ASP A 109 -12.66 -9.09 3.53
N ASP A 110 -13.88 -9.02 4.06
CA ASP A 110 -15.11 -9.29 3.32
C ASP A 110 -15.60 -8.03 2.58
N PRO A 111 -15.85 -8.08 1.26
CA PRO A 111 -16.28 -6.91 0.48
C PRO A 111 -17.60 -6.29 0.95
N GLU A 112 -18.55 -7.08 1.44
CA GLU A 112 -19.82 -6.56 1.92
C GLU A 112 -19.66 -5.86 3.27
N ALA A 113 -18.85 -6.40 4.17
CA ALA A 113 -18.50 -5.73 5.42
C ALA A 113 -17.66 -4.46 5.18
N ALA A 114 -16.78 -4.46 4.16
CA ALA A 114 -16.06 -3.26 3.75
C ALA A 114 -17.01 -2.19 3.19
N LEU A 115 -18.06 -2.58 2.47
CA LEU A 115 -19.11 -1.67 2.03
C LEU A 115 -19.87 -1.05 3.22
N ASP A 116 -20.13 -1.81 4.29
CA ASP A 116 -20.75 -1.26 5.51
C ASP A 116 -19.90 -0.15 6.13
N VAL A 117 -18.57 -0.25 6.07
CA VAL A 117 -17.66 0.80 6.52
C VAL A 117 -17.81 2.07 5.68
N ILE A 118 -17.94 1.92 4.36
CA ILE A 118 -18.14 3.05 3.44
C ILE A 118 -19.49 3.73 3.72
N LEU A 119 -20.55 2.94 3.89
CA LEU A 119 -21.90 3.42 4.21
C LEU A 119 -22.03 3.99 5.62
N ALA A 120 -21.08 3.70 6.53
CA ALA A 120 -21.00 4.37 7.83
C ALA A 120 -20.43 5.80 7.72
N GLY A 121 -19.84 6.17 6.58
CA GLY A 121 -19.46 7.56 6.28
C GLY A 121 -18.20 8.07 6.98
N ARG A 122 -17.57 7.28 7.87
CA ARG A 122 -16.37 7.68 8.61
C ARG A 122 -15.14 7.73 7.71
N LYS A 123 -14.40 8.84 7.78
CA LYS A 123 -13.26 9.12 6.90
C LYS A 123 -12.02 9.53 7.69
N ARG A 124 -10.85 9.24 7.14
CA ARG A 124 -9.56 9.78 7.58
C ARG A 124 -8.70 10.16 6.39
N GLN A 125 -7.74 11.05 6.60
CA GLN A 125 -6.68 11.28 5.62
C GLN A 125 -5.53 10.30 5.84
N ILE A 126 -4.89 9.91 4.76
CA ILE A 126 -3.67 9.10 4.74
C ILE A 126 -2.70 9.70 3.75
N ASP A 127 -1.43 9.39 3.96
CA ASP A 127 -0.34 9.82 3.11
C ASP A 127 -0.28 8.98 1.84
N LEU A 128 0.20 9.59 0.77
CA LEU A 128 0.48 8.92 -0.49
C LEU A 128 1.95 9.04 -0.84
N GLY A 129 2.61 7.91 -1.06
CA GLY A 129 3.94 7.88 -1.65
C GLY A 129 3.88 8.05 -3.17
N THR A 130 4.88 8.71 -3.74
CA THR A 130 5.10 8.72 -5.20
C THR A 130 6.55 8.40 -5.52
N VAL A 131 6.77 7.65 -6.61
CA VAL A 131 8.10 7.35 -7.14
C VAL A 131 8.12 7.68 -8.64
N ASN A 132 8.93 8.67 -9.03
CA ASN A 132 8.92 9.22 -10.40
C ASN A 132 7.50 9.58 -10.88
N GLY A 133 6.64 10.07 -9.97
CA GLY A 133 5.23 10.40 -10.26
C GLY A 133 4.25 9.23 -10.19
N HIS A 134 4.72 7.99 -10.02
CA HIS A 134 3.84 6.83 -9.84
C HIS A 134 3.42 6.68 -8.37
N PRO A 135 2.11 6.62 -8.05
CA PRO A 135 1.63 6.49 -6.69
C PRO A 135 1.90 5.11 -6.09
N PHE A 136 2.12 5.08 -4.78
CA PHE A 136 2.12 3.87 -3.96
C PHE A 136 1.58 4.17 -2.56
N PHE A 137 0.85 3.21 -2.01
CA PHE A 137 0.35 3.30 -0.64
C PHE A 137 1.23 2.55 0.35
N ASN A 138 1.95 1.51 -0.09
CA ASN A 138 2.72 0.65 0.81
C ASN A 138 4.23 0.81 0.60
N VAL A 139 4.76 0.45 -0.58
CA VAL A 139 6.22 0.39 -0.75
C VAL A 139 6.70 0.51 -2.20
N ALA A 140 7.78 1.27 -2.37
CA ALA A 140 8.66 1.22 -3.55
C ALA A 140 9.97 0.51 -3.20
N SER A 141 10.40 -0.47 -4.01
CA SER A 141 11.58 -1.29 -3.71
C SER A 141 12.39 -1.68 -4.94
N LEU A 142 13.71 -1.84 -4.79
CA LEU A 142 14.62 -2.26 -5.84
C LEU A 142 15.70 -3.22 -5.31
N GLY A 143 16.22 -4.08 -6.19
CA GLY A 143 17.14 -5.16 -5.82
C GLY A 143 16.41 -6.48 -5.64
N LEU A 144 16.70 -7.19 -4.54
CA LEU A 144 16.21 -8.57 -4.31
C LEU A 144 14.69 -8.71 -4.51
N ALA A 145 13.88 -7.82 -3.93
CA ALA A 145 12.42 -7.84 -4.07
C ALA A 145 11.96 -7.71 -5.54
N SER A 146 12.55 -6.78 -6.30
CA SER A 146 12.24 -6.58 -7.72
C SER A 146 12.69 -7.77 -8.59
N ASP A 147 13.83 -8.38 -8.26
CA ASP A 147 14.33 -9.57 -8.96
C ASP A 147 13.43 -10.79 -8.69
N LEU A 148 12.91 -10.91 -7.46
CA LEU A 148 11.94 -11.93 -7.08
C LEU A 148 10.59 -11.72 -7.80
N ALA A 149 10.07 -10.49 -7.81
CA ALA A 149 8.83 -10.15 -8.52
C ALA A 149 8.93 -10.52 -10.01
N ARG A 150 10.06 -10.21 -10.65
CA ARG A 150 10.33 -10.60 -12.05
C ARG A 150 10.32 -12.12 -12.25
N GLU A 151 11.02 -12.89 -11.42
CA GLU A 151 11.08 -14.35 -11.55
C GLU A 151 9.70 -15.00 -11.28
N LEU A 152 8.90 -14.44 -10.36
CA LEU A 152 7.53 -14.88 -10.09
C LEU A 152 6.57 -14.53 -11.24
N SER A 153 6.74 -13.40 -11.92
CA SER A 153 5.97 -13.06 -13.12
C SER A 153 6.31 -13.95 -14.32
N SER A 154 7.56 -14.42 -14.41
CA SER A 154 8.01 -15.32 -15.48
C SER A 154 7.56 -16.77 -15.23
N GLY A 155 6.30 -17.06 -15.53
CA GLY A 155 5.88 -18.39 -15.98
C GLY A 155 5.90 -19.57 -15.00
N LEU A 156 6.31 -19.43 -13.73
CA LEU A 156 6.13 -20.50 -12.73
C LEU A 156 4.67 -20.57 -12.24
N LYS A 157 3.73 -20.82 -13.16
CA LYS A 157 2.32 -21.01 -12.80
C LYS A 157 2.03 -22.44 -12.34
N LYS A 158 1.39 -22.49 -11.16
CA LYS A 158 0.32 -23.40 -10.72
C LYS A 158 0.61 -24.86 -10.35
N ARG A 159 1.73 -25.50 -10.72
CA ARG A 159 1.92 -26.94 -10.42
C ARG A 159 2.46 -27.29 -9.03
N TRP A 160 3.01 -26.35 -8.26
CA TRP A 160 3.82 -26.68 -7.05
C TRP A 160 3.47 -25.88 -5.78
N GLY A 161 2.35 -25.14 -5.75
CA GLY A 161 1.89 -24.44 -4.54
C GLY A 161 3.00 -23.68 -3.78
N ARG A 162 3.07 -23.87 -2.46
CA ARG A 162 4.09 -23.26 -1.56
C ARG A 162 5.54 -23.64 -1.90
N LEU A 163 5.77 -24.83 -2.48
CA LEU A 163 7.12 -25.28 -2.87
C LEU A 163 7.64 -24.54 -4.10
N GLY A 164 6.75 -24.19 -5.04
CA GLY A 164 7.10 -23.36 -6.19
C GLY A 164 7.56 -21.97 -5.76
N TYR A 165 6.87 -21.38 -4.79
CA TYR A 165 7.26 -20.10 -4.19
C TYR A 165 8.62 -20.18 -3.48
N ALA A 166 8.84 -21.25 -2.69
CA ALA A 166 10.11 -21.46 -2.00
C ALA A 166 11.29 -21.63 -2.98
N MET A 167 11.12 -22.39 -4.07
CA MET A 167 12.15 -22.54 -5.10
C MET A 167 12.43 -21.24 -5.86
N ALA A 168 11.39 -20.45 -6.18
CA ALA A 168 11.56 -19.14 -6.79
C ALA A 168 12.31 -18.19 -5.87
N ALA A 169 11.98 -18.17 -4.58
CA ALA A 169 12.69 -17.39 -3.56
C ALA A 169 14.17 -17.81 -3.45
N LEU A 170 14.46 -19.11 -3.38
CA LEU A 170 15.83 -19.64 -3.36
C LEU A 170 16.63 -19.26 -4.62
N ARG A 171 16.00 -19.31 -5.79
CA ARG A 171 16.62 -18.94 -7.07
C ARG A 171 16.85 -17.43 -7.19
N ALA A 172 15.94 -16.60 -6.67
CA ALA A 172 16.14 -15.17 -6.58
C ALA A 172 17.29 -14.84 -5.61
N LEU A 173 17.33 -15.49 -4.44
CA LEU A 173 18.40 -15.34 -3.45
C LEU A 173 19.77 -15.75 -4.02
N SER A 174 19.87 -16.87 -4.75
CA SER A 174 21.16 -17.32 -5.31
C SER A 174 21.69 -16.41 -6.42
N LYS A 175 20.81 -15.69 -7.12
CA LYS A 175 21.17 -14.66 -8.12
C LYS A 175 21.39 -13.28 -7.50
N ALA A 176 21.01 -13.08 -6.24
CA ALA A 176 21.05 -11.79 -5.59
C ALA A 176 22.49 -11.30 -5.47
N ARG A 177 22.74 -10.09 -5.98
CA ARG A 177 24.05 -9.46 -5.92
C ARG A 177 23.91 -8.08 -5.30
N ARG A 178 24.86 -7.74 -4.44
CA ARG A 178 24.99 -6.38 -3.93
C ARG A 178 25.24 -5.41 -5.08
N PHE A 179 24.63 -4.25 -5.00
CA PHE A 179 24.83 -3.15 -5.93
C PHE A 179 25.21 -1.88 -5.16
N SER A 180 25.91 -0.97 -5.84
CA SER A 180 26.15 0.36 -5.29
C SER A 180 24.95 1.26 -5.57
N ALA A 181 24.52 1.95 -4.52
CA ALA A 181 23.49 2.99 -4.59
C ALA A 181 23.99 4.27 -3.91
N TRP A 182 23.48 5.39 -4.39
CA TRP A 182 23.60 6.70 -3.78
C TRP A 182 22.20 7.12 -3.37
N ILE A 183 22.03 7.36 -2.08
CA ILE A 183 20.77 7.78 -1.47
C ILE A 183 20.96 9.22 -1.04
N THR A 184 20.19 10.12 -1.63
CA THR A 184 20.19 11.54 -1.31
C THR A 184 18.95 11.87 -0.49
N GLU A 185 19.15 12.59 0.61
CA GLU A 185 18.11 13.15 1.47
C GLU A 185 18.50 14.61 1.74
N GLY A 186 17.71 15.56 1.23
CA GLY A 186 18.10 16.97 1.20
C GLY A 186 19.47 17.17 0.54
N ASP A 187 20.40 17.84 1.22
CA ASP A 187 21.75 18.09 0.72
C ASP A 187 22.74 16.93 0.99
N SER A 188 22.30 15.89 1.70
CA SER A 188 23.17 14.79 2.11
C SER A 188 23.07 13.61 1.16
N THR A 189 24.18 13.20 0.56
CA THR A 189 24.26 11.97 -0.26
C THR A 189 25.09 10.90 0.45
N THR A 190 24.47 9.76 0.74
CA THR A 190 25.15 8.59 1.28
C THR A 190 25.34 7.53 0.22
N ARG A 191 26.58 7.04 0.07
CA ARG A 191 26.89 5.90 -0.80
C ARG A 191 26.82 4.61 0.00
N THR A 192 26.05 3.63 -0.48
CA THR A 192 25.92 2.31 0.12
C THR A 192 26.18 1.17 -0.88
N LYS A 193 26.47 -0.02 -0.36
CA LYS A 193 26.54 -1.28 -1.11
C LYS A 193 25.54 -2.27 -0.52
N THR A 194 24.42 -2.45 -1.20
CA THR A 194 23.22 -3.07 -0.64
C THR A 194 22.65 -4.16 -1.55
N MET A 195 21.92 -5.11 -0.99
CA MET A 195 21.17 -6.12 -1.74
C MET A 195 19.76 -5.66 -2.11
N GLN A 196 19.22 -4.72 -1.34
CA GLN A 196 17.85 -4.23 -1.51
C GLN A 196 17.71 -2.85 -0.88
N ILE A 197 16.98 -1.99 -1.56
CA ILE A 197 16.45 -0.76 -0.96
C ILE A 197 14.93 -0.84 -1.04
N ALA A 198 14.25 -0.53 0.06
CA ALA A 198 12.82 -0.35 0.13
C ALA A 198 12.51 1.01 0.76
N VAL A 199 11.51 1.70 0.25
CA VAL A 199 10.99 2.96 0.79
C VAL A 199 9.51 2.75 1.03
N GLY A 200 9.13 2.66 2.30
CA GLY A 200 7.77 2.35 2.75
C GLY A 200 7.00 3.60 3.15
N ASN A 201 5.69 3.55 2.95
CA ASN A 201 4.69 4.49 3.44
C ASN A 201 3.82 3.73 4.46
N GLY A 202 4.20 3.75 5.73
CA GLY A 202 3.47 3.10 6.83
C GLY A 202 4.07 1.81 7.42
N VAL A 203 3.20 1.02 8.08
CA VAL A 203 3.57 0.09 9.16
C VAL A 203 4.25 -1.22 8.69
N PHE A 204 3.95 -1.72 7.49
CA PHE A 204 4.23 -3.11 7.11
C PHE A 204 5.18 -3.26 5.91
N TYR A 205 6.15 -4.19 6.02
CA TYR A 205 6.98 -4.66 4.91
C TYR A 205 7.02 -6.19 4.86
N GLY A 206 7.00 -6.75 3.64
CA GLY A 206 7.43 -8.12 3.36
C GLY A 206 6.65 -9.24 4.07
N GLY A 207 5.31 -9.25 3.97
CA GLY A 207 4.49 -10.33 4.50
C GLY A 207 4.08 -10.18 5.98
N GLY A 208 3.87 -8.94 6.43
CA GLY A 208 3.31 -8.62 7.75
C GLY A 208 4.32 -8.29 8.84
N THR A 209 5.60 -8.03 8.50
CA THR A 209 6.61 -7.62 9.51
C THR A 209 6.56 -6.11 9.70
N LYS A 210 6.41 -5.64 10.94
CA LYS A 210 6.43 -4.21 11.29
C LYS A 210 7.84 -3.64 11.09
N VAL A 211 7.95 -2.58 10.31
CA VAL A 211 9.27 -2.05 9.87
C VAL A 211 9.86 -1.06 10.86
N ALA A 212 9.00 -0.29 11.53
CA ALA A 212 9.26 0.43 12.76
C ALA A 212 8.01 0.33 13.64
N SER A 213 8.16 0.31 14.96
CA SER A 213 7.02 0.19 15.89
C SER A 213 6.09 1.40 15.88
N ASP A 214 6.56 2.53 15.34
CA ASP A 214 5.93 3.85 15.31
C ASP A 214 5.56 4.34 13.89
N ALA A 215 5.90 3.60 12.83
CA ALA A 215 5.52 3.97 11.47
C ALA A 215 3.99 4.00 11.34
N ALA A 216 3.45 5.07 10.78
CA ALA A 216 2.03 5.21 10.50
C ALA A 216 1.82 5.63 9.04
N ILE A 217 0.64 5.35 8.49
CA ILE A 217 0.32 5.72 7.10
C ILE A 217 -0.10 7.21 6.97
N ASP A 218 -0.07 7.94 8.08
CA ASP A 218 -0.55 9.32 8.23
C ASP A 218 0.44 10.16 9.09
N ASP A 219 1.74 9.82 9.04
CA ASP A 219 2.80 10.52 9.81
C ASP A 219 3.63 11.51 8.97
N GLY A 220 3.33 11.62 7.68
CA GLY A 220 3.93 12.52 6.72
C GLY A 220 5.36 12.13 6.34
N HIS A 221 5.83 10.93 6.66
CA HIS A 221 7.22 10.49 6.44
C HIS A 221 7.29 9.17 5.65
N LEU A 222 8.38 8.98 4.92
CA LEU A 222 8.76 7.72 4.31
C LEU A 222 9.86 7.07 5.14
N ASP A 223 9.79 5.75 5.28
CA ASP A 223 10.83 4.97 5.90
C ASP A 223 11.64 4.20 4.86
N LEU A 224 12.92 4.56 4.74
CA LEU A 224 13.89 3.91 3.87
C LEU A 224 14.64 2.82 4.62
N TYR A 225 14.73 1.65 3.99
CA TYR A 225 15.47 0.49 4.47
C TYR A 225 16.45 0.04 3.40
N SER A 226 17.73 -0.05 3.77
CA SER A 226 18.77 -0.62 2.92
C SER A 226 19.36 -1.85 3.59
N LEU A 227 19.25 -2.99 2.90
CA LEU A 227 19.77 -4.28 3.35
C LEU A 227 21.25 -4.44 2.94
N GLU A 228 22.14 -4.03 3.83
CA GLU A 228 23.60 -3.93 3.58
C GLU A 228 24.37 -5.23 3.90
N VAL A 229 23.65 -6.35 3.91
CA VAL A 229 24.18 -7.69 4.19
C VAL A 229 25.22 -8.10 3.14
N SER A 230 26.32 -8.69 3.60
CA SER A 230 27.40 -9.19 2.75
C SER A 230 27.18 -10.60 2.21
N ASP A 231 26.42 -11.44 2.92
CA ASP A 231 26.27 -12.87 2.66
C ASP A 231 24.80 -13.30 2.60
N VAL A 232 24.42 -13.98 1.52
CA VAL A 232 23.06 -14.48 1.29
C VAL A 232 22.66 -15.57 2.30
N LEU A 233 23.63 -16.36 2.80
CA LEU A 233 23.38 -17.34 3.86
C LEU A 233 23.00 -16.65 5.17
N LYS A 234 23.65 -15.52 5.47
CA LYS A 234 23.31 -14.69 6.63
C LYS A 234 21.90 -14.12 6.48
N LEU A 235 21.53 -13.66 5.29
CA LEU A 235 20.16 -13.21 5.00
C LEU A 235 19.13 -14.33 5.22
N ALA A 236 19.40 -15.56 4.75
CA ALA A 236 18.50 -16.70 4.96
C ALA A 236 18.34 -17.05 6.45
N LEU A 237 19.41 -16.92 7.24
CA LEU A 237 19.36 -17.09 8.71
C LEU A 237 18.54 -15.98 9.37
N MET A 238 18.71 -14.73 8.93
CA MET A 238 18.00 -13.56 9.45
C MET A 238 16.48 -13.61 9.23
N VAL A 239 15.98 -14.26 8.17
CA VAL A 239 14.53 -14.46 7.96
C VAL A 239 13.89 -15.18 9.17
N ARG A 240 14.62 -16.08 9.83
CA ARG A 240 14.15 -16.75 11.06
C ARG A 240 14.09 -15.76 12.23
N THR A 241 15.09 -14.89 12.34
CA THR A 241 15.23 -13.86 13.38
C THR A 241 14.20 -12.73 13.23
N PHE A 242 13.88 -12.32 12.00
CA PHE A 242 12.81 -11.34 11.72
C PHE A 242 11.43 -11.84 12.15
N ARG A 243 11.18 -13.15 12.09
CA ARG A 243 9.92 -13.76 12.59
C ARG A 243 9.85 -13.85 14.10
N THR A 244 10.99 -13.79 14.81
CA THR A 244 11.06 -13.87 16.27
C THR A 244 11.31 -12.51 16.95
N GLY A 245 11.56 -11.44 16.18
CA GLY A 245 11.77 -10.09 16.71
C GLY A 245 13.13 -9.88 17.39
N GLU A 246 14.09 -10.78 17.21
CA GLU A 246 15.39 -10.71 17.87
C GLU A 246 16.33 -9.67 17.23
N HIS A 247 17.00 -8.89 18.09
CA HIS A 247 17.64 -7.60 17.78
C HIS A 247 18.93 -7.67 16.92
N GLY A 248 19.42 -8.87 16.57
CA GLY A 248 20.71 -9.03 15.86
C GLY A 248 20.70 -8.60 14.39
N ALA A 249 19.53 -8.45 13.78
CA ALA A 249 19.36 -8.17 12.35
C ALA A 249 19.59 -6.69 11.97
N TRP A 250 19.47 -5.78 12.94
CA TRP A 250 19.41 -4.34 12.69
C TRP A 250 20.76 -3.70 12.33
N HIS A 251 21.90 -4.32 12.68
CA HIS A 251 23.21 -3.75 12.37
C HIS A 251 23.55 -3.80 10.86
N GLU A 252 22.87 -4.66 10.11
CA GLU A 252 23.04 -4.79 8.64
C GLU A 252 21.91 -4.11 7.86
N VAL A 253 21.02 -3.41 8.55
CA VAL A 253 19.92 -2.66 7.96
C VAL A 253 20.14 -1.20 8.27
N ARG A 254 20.42 -0.40 7.24
CA ARG A 254 20.36 1.04 7.37
C ARG A 254 18.90 1.48 7.31
N THR A 255 18.50 2.30 8.26
CA THR A 255 17.22 3.01 8.24
C THR A 255 17.45 4.50 8.03
N ALA A 256 16.54 5.15 7.33
CA ALA A 256 16.44 6.60 7.24
C ALA A 256 14.96 6.98 7.16
N ARG A 257 14.59 8.13 7.70
CA ARG A 257 13.21 8.61 7.72
C ARG A 257 13.19 10.05 7.23
N GLY A 258 12.39 10.31 6.20
CA GLY A 258 12.36 11.61 5.53
C GLY A 258 11.16 11.75 4.60
N SER A 259 10.91 12.96 4.12
CA SER A 259 9.79 13.24 3.22
C SER A 259 10.13 13.04 1.74
N GLU A 260 11.42 13.02 1.39
CA GLU A 260 11.91 12.89 0.02
C GLU A 260 13.26 12.17 -0.02
N PHE A 261 13.40 11.24 -0.97
CA PHE A 261 14.64 10.54 -1.25
C PHE A 261 14.92 10.50 -2.74
N GLU A 262 16.16 10.77 -3.15
CA GLU A 262 16.64 10.40 -4.49
C GLU A 262 17.54 9.17 -4.40
N ILE A 263 17.27 8.16 -5.22
CA ILE A 263 18.05 6.92 -5.24
C ILE A 263 18.62 6.71 -6.64
N ARG A 264 19.94 6.71 -6.73
CA ARG A 264 20.70 6.47 -7.96
C ARG A 264 21.50 5.18 -7.83
N THR A 265 21.68 4.46 -8.92
CA THR A 265 22.52 3.26 -8.97
C THR A 265 23.46 3.32 -10.17
N ARG A 266 24.48 2.45 -10.21
CA ARG A 266 25.48 2.45 -11.30
C ARG A 266 24.90 2.04 -12.65
N LYS A 267 23.89 1.18 -12.64
CA LYS A 267 23.19 0.66 -13.82
C LYS A 267 21.70 0.68 -13.49
N PRO A 268 20.82 1.10 -14.42
CA PRO A 268 19.39 1.12 -14.16
C PRO A 268 18.90 -0.18 -13.53
N LYS A 269 18.13 -0.04 -12.47
CA LYS A 269 17.54 -1.16 -11.74
C LYS A 269 16.03 -1.00 -11.75
N PRO A 270 15.28 -2.05 -12.14
CA PRO A 270 13.83 -2.05 -12.03
C PRO A 270 13.39 -1.77 -10.61
N VAL A 271 12.30 -1.04 -10.49
CA VAL A 271 11.67 -0.63 -9.24
C VAL A 271 10.28 -1.24 -9.20
N ASN A 272 10.06 -2.02 -8.15
CA ASN A 272 8.78 -2.60 -7.79
C ASN A 272 8.01 -1.61 -6.92
N VAL A 273 6.77 -1.30 -7.29
CA VAL A 273 5.90 -0.32 -6.66
C VAL A 273 4.58 -1.02 -6.38
N ASP A 274 4.26 -1.23 -5.09
CA ASP A 274 3.08 -2.00 -4.63
C ASP A 274 2.88 -3.36 -5.34
N GLY A 275 3.98 -4.03 -5.68
CA GLY A 275 3.97 -5.38 -6.28
C GLY A 275 4.08 -5.42 -7.81
N GLU A 276 4.16 -4.28 -8.48
CA GLU A 276 4.38 -4.20 -9.93
C GLU A 276 5.69 -3.49 -10.31
N LEU A 277 6.35 -3.95 -11.37
CA LEU A 277 7.53 -3.28 -11.92
C LEU A 277 7.10 -2.11 -12.81
N ILE A 278 7.21 -0.88 -12.32
CA ILE A 278 6.69 0.32 -13.02
C ILE A 278 7.80 1.18 -13.61
N THR A 279 8.92 1.34 -12.92
CA THR A 279 9.99 2.28 -13.30
C THR A 279 11.37 1.70 -13.02
N GLU A 280 12.42 2.48 -13.23
CA GLU A 280 13.80 2.10 -12.90
C GLU A 280 14.61 3.28 -12.36
N THR A 281 15.71 2.99 -11.65
CA THR A 281 16.59 4.05 -11.14
C THR A 281 17.29 4.81 -12.27
N PRO A 282 17.50 6.14 -12.16
CA PRO A 282 17.33 6.95 -10.95
C PRO A 282 15.86 7.21 -10.60
N ILE A 283 15.57 7.21 -9.29
CA ILE A 283 14.23 7.49 -8.79
C ILE A 283 14.23 8.66 -7.81
N ALA A 284 13.20 9.47 -7.86
CA ALA A 284 12.82 10.41 -6.82
C ALA A 284 11.56 9.88 -6.13
N VAL A 285 11.63 9.71 -4.81
CA VAL A 285 10.53 9.21 -3.97
C VAL A 285 10.08 10.34 -3.04
N LYS A 286 8.79 10.64 -3.00
CA LYS A 286 8.21 11.71 -2.17
C LYS A 286 6.95 11.22 -1.47
N VAL A 287 6.74 11.65 -0.23
CA VAL A 287 5.43 11.53 0.45
C VAL A 287 4.62 12.80 0.24
N HIS A 288 3.32 12.61 0.07
CA HIS A 288 2.31 13.66 0.08
C HIS A 288 1.46 13.46 1.33
N PRO A 289 1.70 14.25 2.39
CA PRO A 289 0.98 14.11 3.64
C PRO A 289 -0.52 14.39 3.48
N ASP A 290 -1.36 13.61 4.16
CA ASP A 290 -2.83 13.78 4.17
C ASP A 290 -3.49 13.80 2.76
N ALA A 291 -2.80 13.23 1.77
CA ALA A 291 -3.12 13.37 0.36
C ALA A 291 -4.39 12.66 -0.08
N VAL A 292 -4.78 11.57 0.58
CA VAL A 292 -5.94 10.77 0.18
C VAL A 292 -6.89 10.61 1.36
N THR A 293 -8.16 10.97 1.16
CA THR A 293 -9.21 10.67 2.13
C THR A 293 -9.74 9.25 1.90
N VAL A 294 -9.80 8.43 2.93
CA VAL A 294 -10.27 7.03 2.87
C VAL A 294 -11.38 6.77 3.89
N TYR A 295 -12.35 5.92 3.54
CA TYR A 295 -13.35 5.43 4.49
C TYR A 295 -12.74 4.40 5.44
N VAL A 296 -13.07 4.49 6.73
CA VAL A 296 -12.48 3.64 7.78
C VAL A 296 -13.47 3.20 8.85
N ALA A 297 -13.18 2.03 9.43
CA ALA A 297 -13.96 1.44 10.50
C ALA A 297 -13.88 2.27 11.80
N ASP A 298 -14.75 1.95 12.77
CA ASP A 298 -14.77 2.67 14.05
C ASP A 298 -13.60 2.19 14.90
N PRO A 299 -12.70 3.07 15.36
CA PRO A 299 -11.70 2.65 16.33
C PRO A 299 -12.36 2.14 17.61
N GLU A 300 -13.51 2.68 18.02
CA GLU A 300 -14.17 2.28 19.28
C GLU A 300 -14.86 0.90 19.21
N ARG A 301 -15.09 0.38 17.98
CA ARG A 301 -15.64 -0.97 17.75
C ARG A 301 -14.55 -1.99 17.39
N ASP A 302 -13.28 -1.58 17.34
CA ASP A 302 -12.14 -2.47 17.15
C ASP A 302 -11.65 -2.97 18.54
N PRO A 303 -11.82 -4.26 18.87
CA PRO A 303 -11.37 -4.81 20.15
C PRO A 303 -9.85 -4.67 20.37
N ASP A 304 -9.05 -4.59 19.32
CA ASP A 304 -7.59 -4.42 19.40
C ASP A 304 -7.15 -2.95 19.51
N TYR A 305 -8.02 -1.98 19.16
CA TYR A 305 -7.79 -0.55 19.41
C TYR A 305 -7.83 -0.21 20.90
N ARG A 306 -8.72 -0.85 21.67
CA ARG A 306 -8.76 -0.73 23.13
C ARG A 306 -7.50 -1.28 23.81
N ALA A 307 -6.89 -2.31 23.23
CA ALA A 307 -5.69 -2.94 23.76
C ALA A 307 -4.39 -2.15 23.48
N SER A 308 -4.39 -1.23 22.51
CA SER A 308 -3.20 -0.47 22.09
C SER A 308 -3.09 0.93 22.70
N GLY A 309 -3.90 1.26 23.71
CA GLY A 309 -3.69 2.44 24.55
C GLY A 309 -4.11 3.77 23.92
N GLY A 310 -5.19 3.80 23.13
CA GLY A 310 -5.86 5.04 22.78
C GLY A 310 -6.33 5.76 24.05
N SER A 311 -5.56 6.75 24.48
CA SER A 311 -5.86 7.56 25.66
C SER A 311 -7.19 8.27 25.47
N GLY A 312 -8.23 7.72 26.10
CA GLY A 312 -9.53 8.34 26.21
C GLY A 312 -9.40 9.69 26.91
N MET A 313 -9.73 10.75 26.18
CA MET A 313 -9.90 12.07 26.76
C MET A 313 -11.21 12.04 27.54
N GLY A 314 -11.08 11.95 28.87
CA GLY A 314 -12.20 11.91 29.80
C GLY A 314 -13.12 13.11 29.63
N THR A 315 -14.41 12.84 29.54
CA THR A 315 -15.46 13.83 29.71
C THR A 315 -15.41 14.35 31.14
N SER A 316 -14.94 15.58 31.32
CA SER A 316 -15.21 16.38 32.52
C SER A 316 -16.30 17.40 32.15
N GLY A 317 -17.55 16.98 32.27
CA GLY A 317 -18.71 17.87 32.29
C GLY A 317 -19.18 17.99 33.73
N GLY A 318 -18.88 19.11 34.38
CA GLY A 318 -19.34 19.43 35.72
C GLY A 318 -20.84 19.74 35.75
N SER A 319 -21.48 19.30 36.83
CA SER A 319 -22.59 19.96 37.52
C SER A 319 -22.59 19.46 38.96
#